data_AF-A0A973DS55-F1
#
_entry.id   AF-A0A973DS55-F1
#
_cell.length_a   1.000
_cell.length_b   1.000
_cell.length_c   1.000
_cell.angle_alpha   90.00
_cell.angle_beta   90.00
_cell.angle_gamma   90.00
#
_symmetry.space_group_name_H-M   'P 1'
#
loop_
_entity.id
_entity.type
_entity.pdbx_description
1 polymer ?
#
loop_
_entity_poly.entity_id
_entity_poly.type
_entity_poly.pdbx_seq_one_letter_code
_entity_poly.pdbx_strand_id
1 'polypeptide(L)'
;MLIEMRLMLGVAIWAALAMPGSAQDQERYLYVETAELDAGCAVLQDCLAEPLQTTRQLLRMSSANISSFLGIIADRADMRDLPDLRTAKEAPVCEAKAEDWQEHLEDVPAVDQAGTLRGLNIVAFDATAVKGPDGNAETFGAILHERYLKQFEALGITVVTDEEILDVPGQPSLSIRFSARYDDRGCVRPFRASLQLKQSVVLTRDPSIRHHATTWSGSVVELITNTNRTPEIAMIEVVEAFLKDWQLANAPLETETVQKN
;
A
#
# COMPACT_ATOMS: atom_id res chain seq x y z
N MET A 1 -43.12 19.38 25.31
CA MET A 1 -42.05 18.75 26.13
C MET A 1 -41.72 17.43 25.44
N LEU A 2 -40.78 17.49 24.50
CA LEU A 2 -40.30 16.35 23.72
C LEU A 2 -38.81 16.25 23.99
N ILE A 3 -38.40 15.08 24.49
CA ILE A 3 -37.05 14.75 24.91
C ILE A 3 -36.27 14.39 23.64
N GLU A 4 -35.31 15.22 23.23
CA GLU A 4 -34.35 14.83 22.20
C GLU A 4 -33.35 13.83 22.79
N MET A 5 -33.44 12.59 22.34
CA MET A 5 -32.50 11.53 22.70
C MET A 5 -31.54 11.32 21.51
N ARG A 6 -30.35 11.93 21.58
CA ARG A 6 -29.27 11.70 20.60
C ARG A 6 -28.49 10.46 21.01
N LEU A 7 -28.68 9.36 20.27
CA LEU A 7 -27.85 8.16 20.40
C LEU A 7 -26.67 8.28 19.44
N MET A 8 -25.45 8.38 19.96
CA MET A 8 -24.24 8.36 19.14
C MET A 8 -23.55 6.99 19.27
N LEU A 9 -23.29 6.33 18.14
CA LEU A 9 -22.59 5.05 18.10
C LEU A 9 -21.25 5.17 17.35
N GLY A 10 -20.18 4.67 17.98
CA GLY A 10 -18.91 4.33 17.33
C GLY A 10 -17.92 5.47 17.09
N VAL A 11 -16.85 5.52 17.89
CA VAL A 11 -15.62 6.26 17.55
C VAL A 11 -14.48 5.25 17.66
N ALA A 12 -13.74 5.03 16.58
CA ALA A 12 -12.46 4.33 16.63
C ALA A 12 -11.36 5.40 16.76
N ILE A 13 -10.59 5.36 17.85
CA ILE A 13 -9.59 6.38 18.17
C ILE A 13 -8.21 5.75 18.14
N TRP A 14 -7.35 6.24 17.24
CA TRP A 14 -5.91 6.08 17.34
C TRP A 14 -5.33 7.38 17.90
N ALA A 15 -4.99 7.38 19.20
CA ALA A 15 -4.36 8.51 19.86
C ALA A 15 -2.85 8.32 19.89
N ALA A 16 -2.12 9.03 19.02
CA ALA A 16 -0.67 9.16 19.16
C ALA A 16 -0.36 10.20 20.25
N LEU A 17 -0.03 9.75 21.46
CA LEU A 17 0.46 10.60 22.55
C LEU A 17 1.99 10.67 22.49
N ALA A 18 2.53 11.81 22.03
CA ALA A 18 3.97 12.08 22.10
C ALA A 18 4.34 12.81 23.41
N MET A 19 5.45 12.37 24.02
CA MET A 19 6.07 12.87 25.26
C MET A 19 6.80 14.24 25.06
N PRO A 20 7.22 14.93 26.15
CA PRO A 20 7.54 16.35 26.12
C PRO A 20 9.00 16.60 25.70
N GLY A 21 9.19 17.17 24.51
CA GLY A 21 10.45 17.76 24.07
C GLY A 21 10.19 19.12 23.42
N SER A 22 10.66 20.18 24.09
CA SER A 22 10.78 21.58 23.63
C SER A 22 9.67 22.15 22.73
N ALA A 23 8.79 22.96 23.33
CA ALA A 23 8.06 24.14 22.82
C ALA A 23 8.04 24.46 21.30
N GLN A 24 7.87 23.48 20.44
CA GLN A 24 7.30 23.64 19.11
C GLN A 24 5.82 23.30 19.23
N ASP A 25 4.99 24.18 18.67
CA ASP A 25 3.54 24.12 18.69
C ASP A 25 3.08 22.76 18.11
N GLN A 26 2.90 21.77 18.98
CA GLN A 26 2.50 20.42 18.60
C GLN A 26 1.05 20.50 18.13
N GLU A 27 0.86 20.54 16.81
CA GLU A 27 -0.46 20.45 16.21
C GLU A 27 -1.05 19.07 16.48
N ARG A 28 -1.91 19.01 17.51
CA ARG A 28 -2.64 17.79 17.87
C ARG A 28 -3.83 17.65 16.93
N TYR A 29 -3.74 16.74 15.98
CA TYR A 29 -4.84 16.35 15.11
C TYR A 29 -5.55 15.13 15.68
N LEU A 30 -6.87 15.15 15.66
CA LEU A 30 -7.70 14.00 15.98
C LEU A 30 -8.47 13.60 14.73
N TYR A 31 -8.35 12.34 14.36
CA TYR A 31 -9.18 11.75 13.34
C TYR A 31 -10.51 11.35 13.98
N VAL A 32 -11.61 11.94 13.50
CA VAL A 32 -12.95 11.64 14.01
C VAL A 32 -13.82 11.18 12.87
N GLU A 33 -14.22 9.92 12.97
CA GLU A 33 -15.26 9.34 12.14
C GLU A 33 -16.61 9.61 12.80
N THR A 34 -17.48 10.35 12.12
CA THR A 34 -18.84 10.64 12.60
C THR A 34 -19.85 10.07 11.62
N ALA A 35 -20.73 9.20 12.11
CA ALA A 35 -21.95 8.84 11.39
C ALA A 35 -23.08 9.73 11.93
N GLU A 36 -23.63 10.59 11.07
CA GLU A 36 -24.88 11.31 11.36
C GLU A 36 -26.06 10.47 10.88
N LEU A 37 -27.05 10.27 11.76
CA LEU A 37 -28.31 9.64 11.42
C LEU A 37 -29.29 10.76 11.06
N ASP A 38 -29.77 10.77 9.82
CA ASP A 38 -30.75 11.76 9.38
C ASP A 38 -32.08 11.59 10.12
N ALA A 39 -32.67 12.70 10.57
CA ALA A 39 -33.91 12.67 11.32
C ALA A 39 -35.09 12.37 10.37
N GLY A 40 -35.48 11.09 10.28
CA GLY A 40 -36.63 10.67 9.46
C GLY A 40 -36.60 9.22 8.95
N CYS A 41 -35.62 8.43 9.36
CA CYS A 41 -35.41 7.10 8.79
C CYS A 41 -36.36 6.03 9.33
N ALA A 42 -37.05 5.32 8.42
CA ALA A 42 -37.94 4.22 8.77
C ALA A 42 -37.18 2.93 9.13
N VAL A 43 -35.95 2.76 8.63
CA VAL A 43 -35.10 1.58 8.85
C VAL A 43 -33.66 2.02 9.14
N LEU A 44 -33.08 1.51 10.23
CA LEU A 44 -31.77 1.94 10.75
C LEU A 44 -30.61 1.66 9.79
N GLN A 45 -30.70 0.60 9.00
CA GLN A 45 -29.67 0.18 8.03
C GLN A 45 -29.60 1.10 6.81
N ASP A 46 -30.71 1.72 6.42
CA ASP A 46 -30.76 2.62 5.25
C ASP A 46 -30.16 4.02 5.56
N CYS A 47 -29.89 4.30 6.84
CA CYS A 47 -29.41 5.59 7.31
C CYS A 47 -28.02 5.58 7.92
N LEU A 48 -27.31 4.46 7.79
CA LEU A 48 -25.86 4.43 7.89
C LEU A 48 -25.31 5.05 6.60
N ALA A 49 -25.33 6.39 6.52
CA ALA A 49 -24.58 7.10 5.50
C ALA A 49 -23.09 6.74 5.61
N GLU A 50 -22.37 6.76 4.49
CA GLU A 50 -20.92 6.57 4.47
C GLU A 50 -20.28 7.44 5.56
N PRO A 51 -19.41 6.86 6.40
CA PRO A 51 -18.86 7.58 7.53
C PRO A 51 -18.14 8.84 7.06
N LEU A 52 -18.58 10.00 7.54
CA LEU A 52 -17.89 11.25 7.29
C LEU A 52 -16.60 11.27 8.10
N GLN A 53 -15.50 11.10 7.39
CA GLN A 53 -14.16 11.15 7.96
C GLN A 53 -13.73 12.62 8.05
N THR A 54 -13.68 13.16 9.27
CA THR A 54 -13.25 14.54 9.50
C THR A 54 -11.98 14.56 10.36
N THR A 55 -10.92 15.20 9.86
CA THR A 55 -9.73 15.48 10.67
C THR A 55 -9.97 16.80 11.40
N ARG A 56 -10.01 16.77 12.74
CA ARG A 56 -10.18 17.97 13.55
C ARG A 56 -8.88 18.31 14.28
N GLN A 57 -8.43 19.55 14.11
CA GLN A 57 -7.30 20.09 14.84
C GLN A 57 -7.75 20.47 16.25
N LEU A 58 -7.28 19.74 17.27
CA LEU A 58 -7.68 19.93 18.68
C LEU A 58 -7.28 21.29 19.24
N LEU A 59 -6.27 21.94 18.64
CA LEU A 59 -5.75 23.25 19.06
C LEU A 59 -6.75 24.40 18.90
N ARG A 60 -7.87 24.21 18.20
CA ARG A 60 -8.93 25.24 18.06
C ARG A 60 -10.07 25.10 19.06
N MET A 61 -10.04 24.10 19.94
CA MET A 61 -11.08 23.89 20.94
C MET A 61 -10.71 24.59 22.25
N SER A 62 -11.69 25.21 22.92
CA SER A 62 -11.48 25.73 24.27
C SER A 62 -11.13 24.58 25.23
N SER A 63 -10.38 24.88 26.30
CA SER A 63 -10.02 23.89 27.33
C SER A 63 -11.24 23.15 27.91
N ALA A 64 -12.38 23.85 28.05
CA ALA A 64 -13.65 23.27 28.45
C ALA A 64 -14.19 22.24 27.44
N ASN A 65 -14.11 22.55 26.13
CA ASN A 65 -14.54 21.64 25.07
C ASN A 65 -13.61 20.43 24.95
N ILE A 66 -12.30 20.61 25.15
CA ILE A 66 -11.33 19.50 25.20
C ILE A 66 -11.66 18.58 26.38
N SER A 67 -11.90 19.13 27.57
CA SER A 67 -12.20 18.32 28.75
C SER A 67 -13.52 17.56 28.64
N SER A 68 -14.57 18.20 28.10
CA SER A 68 -15.87 17.56 27.89
C SER A 68 -15.78 16.46 26.83
N PHE A 69 -15.02 16.70 25.75
CA PHE A 69 -14.78 15.73 24.71
C PHE A 69 -13.96 14.50 25.20
N LEU A 70 -12.89 14.72 25.98
CA LEU A 70 -12.13 13.64 26.60
C LEU A 70 -12.94 12.86 27.64
N GLY A 71 -13.89 13.51 28.32
CA GLY A 71 -14.85 12.83 29.21
C GLY A 71 -15.73 11.83 28.45
N ILE A 72 -16.27 12.24 27.29
CA ILE A 72 -17.08 11.36 26.43
C ILE A 72 -16.27 10.16 25.91
N ILE A 73 -14.98 10.36 25.62
CA ILE A 73 -14.07 9.28 25.21
C ILE A 73 -13.85 8.29 26.35
N ALA A 74 -13.59 8.78 27.57
CA ALA A 74 -13.39 7.94 28.74
C ALA A 74 -14.64 7.11 29.05
N ASP A 75 -15.83 7.74 29.08
CA ASP A 75 -17.10 7.04 29.34
C ASP A 75 -17.39 5.95 28.28
N ARG A 76 -16.94 6.13 27.04
CA ARG A 76 -17.10 5.13 25.96
C ARG A 76 -16.07 4.01 25.99
N ALA A 77 -14.85 4.27 26.45
CA ALA A 77 -13.83 3.25 26.62
C ALA A 77 -14.28 2.23 27.69
N ASP A 78 -14.86 2.73 28.79
CA ASP A 78 -15.45 1.91 29.86
C ASP A 78 -16.60 1.03 29.34
N MET A 79 -17.45 1.54 28.45
CA MET A 79 -18.55 0.74 27.86
C MET A 79 -18.08 -0.39 26.93
N ARG A 80 -16.82 -0.35 26.46
CA ARG A 80 -16.25 -1.34 25.52
C ARG A 80 -15.24 -2.28 26.18
N ASP A 81 -15.09 -2.22 27.50
CA ASP A 81 -14.12 -3.02 28.26
C ASP A 81 -12.68 -2.84 27.74
N LEU A 82 -12.38 -1.65 27.19
CA LEU A 82 -11.04 -1.31 26.75
C LEU A 82 -10.23 -0.87 27.97
N PRO A 83 -9.01 -1.39 28.17
CA PRO A 83 -8.21 -1.07 29.34
C PRO A 83 -7.97 0.44 29.42
N ASP A 84 -8.19 1.01 30.61
CA ASP A 84 -8.02 2.44 30.88
C ASP A 84 -6.61 2.87 30.44
N LEU A 85 -6.56 3.70 29.39
CA LEU A 85 -5.32 4.25 28.82
C LEU A 85 -4.50 5.04 29.86
N ARG A 86 -5.10 5.44 30.99
CA ARG A 86 -4.39 6.08 32.12
C ARG A 86 -3.59 5.08 32.96
N THR A 87 -3.93 3.80 32.91
CA THR A 87 -3.28 2.71 33.68
C THR A 87 -2.26 1.91 32.89
N ALA A 88 -2.16 2.11 31.58
CA ALA A 88 -1.13 1.52 30.70
C ALA A 88 0.27 2.14 30.93
N LYS A 89 0.69 2.24 32.20
CA LYS A 89 1.86 3.02 32.62
C LYS A 89 3.20 2.30 32.44
N GLU A 90 3.23 1.02 32.07
CA GLU A 90 4.49 0.24 32.10
C GLU A 90 4.58 -0.84 31.02
N ALA A 91 4.05 -0.61 29.82
CA ALA A 91 4.67 -1.27 28.67
C ALA A 91 6.05 -0.61 28.50
N PRO A 92 7.18 -1.35 28.49
CA PRO A 92 8.46 -0.76 28.16
C PRO A 92 8.33 -0.16 26.75
N VAL A 93 8.21 1.16 26.70
CA VAL A 93 8.37 1.90 25.46
C VAL A 93 9.80 1.61 25.06
N CYS A 94 9.99 0.78 24.02
CA CYS A 94 11.24 0.79 23.29
C CYS A 94 11.36 2.19 22.68
N GLU A 95 11.90 3.13 23.45
CA GLU A 95 12.36 4.44 22.98
C GLU A 95 13.59 4.21 22.10
N ALA A 96 13.43 3.46 21.01
CA ALA A 96 14.29 3.65 19.87
C ALA A 96 13.92 5.03 19.33
N LYS A 97 14.70 6.05 19.71
CA LYS A 97 14.53 7.40 19.20
C LYS A 97 14.54 7.30 17.67
N ALA A 98 13.43 7.67 17.04
CA ALA A 98 13.32 7.70 15.59
C ALA A 98 14.42 8.58 14.95
N GLU A 99 14.98 9.50 15.74
CA GLU A 99 16.10 10.39 15.43
C GLU A 99 17.37 9.64 14.98
N ASP A 100 17.68 8.45 15.53
CA ASP A 100 18.93 7.72 15.19
C ASP A 100 18.90 7.08 13.79
N TRP A 101 17.72 6.82 13.21
CA TRP A 101 17.63 6.17 11.90
C TRP A 101 17.68 7.16 10.73
N GLN A 102 17.22 8.39 10.94
CA GLN A 102 17.17 9.41 9.88
C GLN A 102 18.56 9.76 9.35
N GLU A 103 19.56 9.88 10.22
CA GLU A 103 20.93 10.23 9.84
C GLU A 103 21.59 9.17 8.94
N HIS A 104 21.10 7.93 8.95
CA HIS A 104 21.68 6.82 8.18
C HIS A 104 20.89 6.42 6.93
N LEU A 105 19.68 6.96 6.72
CA LEU A 105 18.87 6.62 5.54
C LEU A 105 19.44 7.21 4.26
N GLU A 106 20.12 8.35 4.33
CA GLU A 106 20.82 8.94 3.18
C GLU A 106 22.08 8.16 2.78
N ASP A 107 22.67 7.39 3.71
CA ASP A 107 23.84 6.54 3.46
C ASP A 107 23.47 5.23 2.75
N VAL A 108 22.18 4.90 2.67
CA VAL A 108 21.71 3.68 1.98
C VAL A 108 21.99 3.85 0.47
N PRO A 109 22.82 2.98 -0.13
CA PRO A 109 23.18 3.14 -1.53
C PRO A 109 21.95 2.95 -2.41
N ALA A 110 21.80 3.85 -3.40
CA ALA A 110 20.80 3.67 -4.44
C ALA A 110 21.04 2.35 -5.17
N VAL A 111 19.97 1.59 -5.37
CA VAL A 111 19.99 0.35 -6.13
C VAL A 111 19.43 0.60 -7.54
N ASP A 112 19.85 -0.25 -8.48
CA ASP A 112 19.19 -0.32 -9.78
C ASP A 112 17.82 -0.99 -9.65
N GLN A 113 17.11 -1.08 -10.77
CA GLN A 113 15.77 -1.65 -10.84
C GLN A 113 15.73 -3.13 -10.41
N ALA A 114 16.77 -3.91 -10.72
CA ALA A 114 16.83 -5.31 -10.30
C ALA A 114 17.03 -5.40 -8.78
N GLY A 115 17.86 -4.55 -8.19
CA GLY A 115 18.12 -4.50 -6.76
C GLY A 115 16.88 -4.23 -5.91
N THR A 116 15.83 -3.60 -6.45
CA THR A 116 14.55 -3.40 -5.73
C THR A 116 13.76 -4.70 -5.53
N LEU A 117 14.13 -5.79 -6.22
CA LEU A 117 13.47 -7.10 -6.13
C LEU A 117 14.06 -8.00 -5.03
N ARG A 118 15.12 -7.55 -4.34
CA ARG A 118 15.78 -8.31 -3.28
C ARG A 118 14.81 -8.59 -2.14
N GLY A 119 14.70 -9.85 -1.73
CA GLY A 119 13.84 -10.30 -0.63
C GLY A 119 12.35 -10.33 -0.97
N LEU A 120 11.95 -10.05 -2.21
CA LEU A 120 10.55 -10.09 -2.62
C LEU A 120 10.07 -11.54 -2.72
N ASN A 121 9.20 -11.96 -1.80
CA ASN A 121 8.66 -13.31 -1.74
C ASN A 121 7.13 -13.37 -1.78
N ILE A 122 6.45 -12.23 -1.72
CA ILE A 122 4.99 -12.12 -1.78
C ILE A 122 4.63 -10.95 -2.69
N VAL A 123 3.60 -11.10 -3.53
CA VAL A 123 3.09 -10.03 -4.43
C VAL A 123 1.57 -10.12 -4.58
N ALA A 124 0.89 -8.99 -4.65
CA ALA A 124 -0.46 -8.93 -5.23
C ALA A 124 -0.35 -8.99 -6.75
N PHE A 125 -1.10 -9.87 -7.39
CA PHE A 125 -1.11 -9.96 -8.84
C PHE A 125 -2.44 -10.51 -9.36
N ASP A 126 -3.10 -9.74 -10.22
CA ASP A 126 -4.26 -10.18 -10.99
C ASP A 126 -4.09 -9.79 -12.46
N ALA A 127 -4.17 -10.78 -13.34
CA ALA A 127 -4.11 -10.60 -14.79
C ALA A 127 -5.43 -10.98 -15.48
N THR A 128 -6.43 -11.43 -14.73
CA THR A 128 -7.72 -11.89 -15.28
C THR A 128 -8.45 -10.79 -16.03
N ALA A 129 -8.34 -9.53 -15.57
CA ALA A 129 -8.93 -8.36 -16.20
C ALA A 129 -8.17 -7.84 -17.44
N VAL A 130 -7.05 -8.46 -17.83
CA VAL A 130 -6.23 -8.02 -18.96
C VAL A 130 -6.95 -8.36 -20.27
N LYS A 131 -7.36 -7.31 -20.98
CA LYS A 131 -7.96 -7.44 -22.31
C LYS A 131 -6.91 -7.89 -23.33
N GLY A 132 -7.18 -9.01 -23.98
CA GLY A 132 -6.39 -9.49 -25.12
C GLY A 132 -6.62 -8.70 -26.41
N PRO A 133 -5.90 -9.05 -27.50
CA PRO A 133 -6.17 -8.53 -28.83
C PRO A 133 -7.59 -8.90 -29.32
N ASP A 134 -8.11 -8.13 -30.28
CA ASP A 134 -9.48 -8.26 -30.82
C ASP A 134 -9.80 -9.72 -31.18
N GLY A 135 -10.74 -10.34 -30.45
CA GLY A 135 -11.21 -11.71 -30.68
C GLY A 135 -11.01 -12.72 -29.54
N ASN A 136 -10.10 -12.46 -28.58
CA ASN A 136 -9.81 -13.38 -27.45
C ASN A 136 -9.90 -12.71 -26.06
N ALA A 137 -10.55 -11.55 -25.98
CA ALA A 137 -10.47 -10.67 -24.80
C ALA A 137 -10.99 -11.30 -23.50
N GLU A 138 -11.95 -12.23 -23.56
CA GLU A 138 -12.60 -12.81 -22.37
C GLU A 138 -11.75 -13.88 -21.67
N THR A 139 -10.86 -14.57 -22.39
CA THR A 139 -10.06 -15.70 -21.85
C THR A 139 -8.56 -15.41 -21.81
N PHE A 140 -8.08 -14.42 -22.56
CA PHE A 140 -6.67 -14.07 -22.64
C PHE A 140 -6.04 -13.80 -21.26
N GLY A 141 -6.65 -12.88 -20.49
CA GLY A 141 -6.15 -12.54 -19.15
C GLY A 141 -6.16 -13.73 -18.19
N ALA A 142 -7.22 -14.54 -18.19
CA ALA A 142 -7.36 -15.71 -17.33
C ALA A 142 -6.30 -16.80 -17.63
N ILE A 143 -6.08 -17.13 -18.92
CA ILE A 143 -5.07 -18.10 -19.34
C ILE A 143 -3.67 -17.63 -18.93
N LEU A 144 -3.37 -16.34 -19.13
CA LEU A 144 -2.10 -15.76 -18.73
C LEU A 144 -1.94 -15.76 -17.21
N HIS A 145 -2.98 -15.43 -16.46
CA HIS A 145 -2.96 -15.42 -15.00
C HIS A 145 -2.57 -16.80 -14.45
N GLU A 146 -3.25 -17.88 -14.86
CA GLU A 146 -2.91 -19.25 -14.42
C GLU A 146 -1.47 -19.65 -14.77
N ARG A 147 -0.97 -19.23 -15.94
CA ARG A 147 0.41 -19.49 -16.34
C ARG A 147 1.40 -18.77 -15.43
N TYR A 148 1.15 -17.50 -15.13
CA TYR A 148 2.05 -16.69 -14.32
C TYR A 148 2.05 -17.12 -12.86
N LEU A 149 0.90 -17.51 -12.30
CA LEU A 149 0.82 -18.09 -10.96
C LEU A 149 1.80 -19.27 -10.81
N LYS A 150 1.77 -20.22 -11.77
CA LYS A 150 2.68 -21.37 -11.76
C LYS A 150 4.15 -20.96 -11.85
N GLN A 151 4.48 -19.90 -12.60
CA GLN A 151 5.84 -19.41 -12.72
C GLN A 151 6.32 -18.72 -11.43
N PHE A 152 5.46 -17.94 -10.77
CA PHE A 152 5.76 -17.31 -9.49
C PHE A 152 5.94 -18.36 -8.38
N GLU A 153 5.02 -19.32 -8.27
CA GLU A 153 5.09 -20.42 -7.30
C GLU A 153 6.36 -21.26 -7.47
N ALA A 154 6.77 -21.55 -8.72
CA ALA A 154 7.99 -22.29 -9.00
C ALA A 154 9.27 -21.60 -8.52
N LEU A 155 9.21 -20.28 -8.29
CA LEU A 155 10.32 -19.48 -7.76
C LEU A 155 10.12 -19.11 -6.27
N GLY A 156 9.08 -19.62 -5.62
CA GLY A 156 8.79 -19.34 -4.22
C GLY A 156 8.19 -17.95 -3.97
N ILE A 157 7.65 -17.30 -5.01
CA ILE A 157 6.89 -16.05 -4.88
C ILE A 157 5.43 -16.41 -4.64
N THR A 158 4.90 -16.07 -3.47
CA THR A 158 3.49 -16.24 -3.14
C THR A 158 2.67 -15.12 -3.77
N VAL A 159 1.62 -15.48 -4.50
CA VAL A 159 0.66 -14.52 -5.04
C VAL A 159 -0.54 -14.42 -4.11
N VAL A 160 -0.89 -13.20 -3.71
CA VAL A 160 -1.99 -12.88 -2.79
C VAL A 160 -3.00 -11.94 -3.45
N THR A 161 -4.17 -11.75 -2.83
CA THR A 161 -5.17 -10.80 -3.31
C THR A 161 -4.81 -9.35 -2.96
N ASP A 162 -5.53 -8.39 -3.56
CA ASP A 162 -5.39 -6.96 -3.24
C ASP A 162 -5.83 -6.62 -1.81
N GLU A 163 -6.66 -7.45 -1.17
CA GLU A 163 -7.01 -7.29 0.25
C GLU A 163 -5.90 -7.83 1.17
N GLU A 164 -5.36 -9.01 0.85
CA GLU A 164 -4.30 -9.66 1.64
C GLU A 164 -2.98 -8.87 1.62
N ILE A 165 -2.69 -8.17 0.52
CA ILE A 165 -1.44 -7.40 0.38
C ILE A 165 -1.36 -6.20 1.33
N LEU A 166 -2.49 -5.74 1.88
CA LEU A 166 -2.53 -4.60 2.81
C LEU A 166 -1.73 -4.88 4.09
N ASP A 167 -1.66 -6.14 4.51
CA ASP A 167 -0.92 -6.62 5.68
C ASP A 167 0.55 -6.98 5.37
N VAL A 168 0.96 -6.96 4.10
CA VAL A 168 2.31 -7.32 3.67
C VAL A 168 3.21 -6.07 3.69
N PRO A 169 4.40 -6.13 4.34
CA PRO A 169 5.35 -5.03 4.32
C PRO A 169 5.73 -4.60 2.91
N GLY A 170 5.70 -3.29 2.65
CA GLY A 170 5.98 -2.75 1.33
C GLY A 170 4.82 -2.88 0.34
N GLN A 171 3.75 -3.61 0.65
CA GLN A 171 2.55 -3.80 -0.20
C GLN A 171 2.88 -3.99 -1.70
N PRO A 172 3.75 -4.95 -2.06
CA PRO A 172 4.19 -5.14 -3.43
C PRO A 172 3.04 -5.61 -4.33
N SER A 173 2.71 -4.82 -5.35
CA SER A 173 1.65 -5.11 -6.31
C SER A 173 2.18 -5.08 -7.74
N LEU A 174 1.97 -6.18 -8.47
CA LEU A 174 2.29 -6.32 -9.87
C LEU A 174 1.06 -5.98 -10.73
N SER A 175 1.25 -5.08 -11.69
CA SER A 175 0.26 -4.73 -12.69
C SER A 175 0.79 -5.04 -14.07
N ILE A 176 0.08 -5.89 -14.80
CA ILE A 176 0.38 -6.19 -16.21
C ILE A 176 -0.66 -5.53 -17.11
N ARG A 177 -0.22 -5.00 -18.25
CA ARG A 177 -1.09 -4.31 -19.20
C ARG A 177 -0.70 -4.66 -20.63
N PHE A 178 -1.72 -4.88 -21.44
CA PHE A 178 -1.64 -4.93 -22.89
C PHE A 178 -2.26 -3.66 -23.50
N SER A 179 -1.66 -3.12 -24.55
CA SER A 179 -2.17 -1.96 -25.27
C SER A 179 -2.06 -2.21 -26.77
N ALA A 180 -3.20 -2.40 -27.44
CA ALA A 180 -3.28 -2.46 -28.88
C ALA A 180 -3.14 -1.06 -29.49
N ARG A 181 -2.47 -0.95 -30.65
CA ARG A 181 -2.27 0.31 -31.41
C ARG A 181 -1.78 1.46 -30.52
N TYR A 182 -0.55 1.30 -30.03
CA TYR A 182 0.10 2.28 -29.18
C TYR A 182 0.80 3.35 -30.02
N ASP A 183 0.44 4.62 -29.85
CA ASP A 183 1.17 5.76 -30.44
C ASP A 183 2.22 6.28 -29.46
N ASP A 184 3.48 6.27 -29.88
CA ASP A 184 4.58 6.91 -29.16
C ASP A 184 5.22 7.99 -30.04
N ARG A 185 4.97 9.25 -29.70
CA ARG A 185 5.54 10.44 -30.38
C ARG A 185 5.32 10.42 -31.91
N GLY A 186 4.14 9.99 -32.36
CA GLY A 186 3.77 9.93 -33.78
C GLY A 186 4.21 8.64 -34.47
N CYS A 187 4.82 7.69 -33.75
CA CYS A 187 5.12 6.36 -34.24
C CYS A 187 4.04 5.37 -33.78
N VAL A 188 3.16 4.98 -34.70
CA VAL A 188 2.16 3.93 -34.43
C VAL A 188 2.87 2.59 -34.29
N ARG A 189 2.75 1.96 -33.13
CA ARG A 189 3.23 0.60 -32.85
C ARG A 189 2.04 -0.37 -32.84
N PRO A 190 2.19 -1.59 -33.36
CA PRO A 190 1.10 -2.56 -33.39
C PRO A 190 0.54 -2.85 -31.99
N PHE A 191 1.43 -3.07 -31.01
CA PHE A 191 1.05 -3.25 -29.61
C PHE A 191 2.22 -2.99 -28.65
N ARG A 192 1.88 -2.89 -27.36
CA ARG A 192 2.80 -2.88 -26.22
C ARG A 192 2.29 -3.79 -25.11
N ALA A 193 3.19 -4.59 -24.55
CA ALA A 193 3.01 -5.30 -23.30
C ALA A 193 3.88 -4.64 -22.22
N SER A 194 3.36 -4.45 -21.01
CA SER A 194 4.11 -3.85 -19.90
C SER A 194 3.75 -4.50 -18.58
N LEU A 195 4.74 -4.64 -17.71
CA LEU A 195 4.61 -5.10 -16.34
C LEU A 195 5.26 -4.07 -15.42
N GLN A 196 4.62 -3.78 -14.29
CA GLN A 196 5.13 -2.83 -13.30
C GLN A 196 4.95 -3.43 -11.91
N LEU A 197 5.98 -3.29 -11.06
CA LEU A 197 5.91 -3.53 -9.64
C LEU A 197 5.78 -2.19 -8.92
N LYS A 198 4.72 -2.04 -8.14
CA LYS A 198 4.51 -0.92 -7.22
C LYS A 198 4.77 -1.38 -5.80
N GLN A 199 5.48 -0.58 -5.03
CA GLN A 199 5.76 -0.83 -3.63
C GLN A 199 5.60 0.47 -2.83
N SER A 200 5.35 0.31 -1.54
CA SER A 200 5.47 1.38 -0.55
C SER A 200 6.95 1.71 -0.35
N VAL A 201 7.28 2.98 -0.53
CA VAL A 201 8.60 3.56 -0.29
C VAL A 201 8.46 4.68 0.73
N VAL A 202 9.56 4.97 1.43
CA VAL A 202 9.66 6.10 2.36
C VAL A 202 10.66 7.12 1.80
N LEU A 203 10.41 8.39 2.07
CA LEU A 203 11.36 9.44 1.69
C LEU A 203 12.50 9.47 2.71
N THR A 204 13.75 9.49 2.24
CA THR A 204 14.91 9.60 3.13
C THR A 204 14.89 10.90 3.93
N ARG A 205 14.55 12.02 3.27
CA ARG A 205 14.41 13.35 3.90
C ARG A 205 13.35 13.42 4.99
N ASP A 206 12.35 12.54 4.94
CA ASP A 206 11.21 12.51 5.85
C ASP A 206 10.57 11.12 5.85
N PRO A 207 11.07 10.19 6.68
CA PRO A 207 10.60 8.80 6.73
C PRO A 207 9.17 8.64 7.27
N SER A 208 8.57 9.73 7.80
CA SER A 208 7.15 9.73 8.15
C SER A 208 6.24 9.76 6.91
N ILE A 209 6.79 10.16 5.75
CA ILE A 209 6.09 10.17 4.48
C ILE A 209 6.28 8.82 3.78
N ARG A 210 5.19 8.04 3.74
CA ARG A 210 5.05 6.84 2.92
C ARG A 210 4.40 7.19 1.59
N HIS A 211 4.92 6.64 0.49
CA HIS A 211 4.34 6.79 -0.85
C HIS A 211 4.33 5.44 -1.58
N HIS A 212 3.49 5.30 -2.61
CA HIS A 212 3.55 4.15 -3.52
C HIS A 212 4.28 4.56 -4.80
N ALA A 213 5.38 3.89 -5.09
CA ALA A 213 6.19 4.15 -6.27
C ALA A 213 6.39 2.88 -7.10
N THR A 214 6.57 3.05 -8.42
CA THR A 214 7.02 1.98 -9.29
C THR A 214 8.50 1.76 -9.06
N THR A 215 8.85 0.61 -8.49
CA THR A 215 10.23 0.22 -8.18
C THR A 215 10.84 -0.62 -9.29
N TRP A 216 10.01 -1.38 -10.02
CA TRP A 216 10.42 -2.12 -11.20
C TRP A 216 9.40 -1.95 -12.34
N SER A 217 9.87 -1.83 -13.58
CA SER A 217 9.02 -1.86 -14.77
C SER A 217 9.73 -2.47 -15.98
N GLY A 218 8.99 -3.27 -16.74
CA GLY A 218 9.43 -3.83 -18.00
C GLY A 218 8.40 -3.56 -19.08
N SER A 219 8.83 -3.42 -20.33
CA SER A 219 7.90 -3.43 -21.46
C SER A 219 8.50 -3.98 -22.73
N VAL A 220 7.67 -4.71 -23.47
CA VAL A 220 7.97 -5.23 -24.80
C VAL A 220 7.07 -4.51 -25.79
N VAL A 221 7.67 -3.99 -26.85
CA VAL A 221 6.98 -3.24 -27.91
C VAL A 221 7.22 -3.96 -29.23
N GLU A 222 6.17 -4.07 -30.04
CA GLU A 222 6.33 -4.59 -31.40
C GLU A 222 6.79 -3.49 -32.35
N LEU A 223 7.75 -3.84 -33.21
CA LEU A 223 8.24 -2.95 -34.26
C LEU A 223 7.52 -3.28 -35.57
N ILE A 224 7.08 -2.25 -36.30
CA ILE A 224 6.42 -2.43 -37.61
C ILE A 224 7.29 -3.23 -38.59
N THR A 225 8.62 -3.17 -38.44
CA THR A 225 9.59 -3.83 -39.31
C THR A 225 9.87 -5.29 -38.95
N ASN A 226 9.38 -5.79 -37.81
CA ASN A 226 9.56 -7.16 -37.36
C ASN A 226 8.26 -7.63 -36.71
N THR A 227 7.39 -8.28 -37.49
CA THR A 227 6.02 -8.66 -37.11
C THR A 227 5.91 -10.09 -36.58
N ASN A 228 7.02 -10.70 -36.17
CA ASN A 228 7.03 -12.11 -35.77
C ASN A 228 6.57 -12.32 -34.32
N ARG A 229 6.27 -11.25 -33.57
CA ARG A 229 5.87 -11.38 -32.17
C ARG A 229 4.36 -11.24 -32.05
N THR A 230 3.73 -12.20 -31.37
CA THR A 230 2.32 -12.09 -31.00
C THR A 230 2.17 -11.36 -29.65
N PRO A 231 1.00 -10.77 -29.36
CA PRO A 231 0.66 -10.23 -28.05
C PRO A 231 0.95 -11.20 -26.89
N GLU A 232 0.63 -12.48 -27.06
CA GLU A 232 0.87 -13.54 -26.08
C GLU A 232 2.37 -13.66 -25.79
N ILE A 233 3.20 -13.74 -26.84
CA ILE A 233 4.66 -13.84 -26.70
C ILE A 233 5.22 -12.62 -25.97
N ALA A 234 4.77 -11.42 -26.32
CA ALA A 234 5.24 -10.19 -25.68
C ALA A 234 4.89 -10.11 -24.18
N MET A 235 3.72 -10.62 -23.80
CA MET A 235 3.28 -10.70 -22.41
C MET A 235 4.11 -11.72 -21.63
N ILE A 236 4.43 -12.86 -22.25
CA ILE A 236 5.33 -13.86 -21.66
C ILE A 236 6.74 -13.27 -21.48
N GLU A 237 7.29 -12.63 -22.51
CA GLU A 237 8.64 -12.05 -22.49
C GLU A 237 8.78 -11.00 -21.38
N VAL A 238 7.77 -10.16 -21.13
CA VAL A 238 7.86 -9.13 -20.08
C VAL A 238 7.83 -9.73 -18.67
N VAL A 239 7.10 -10.83 -18.45
CA VAL A 239 7.11 -11.57 -17.18
C VAL A 239 8.43 -12.33 -17.03
N GLU A 240 8.94 -12.97 -18.08
CA GLU A 240 10.24 -13.64 -18.06
C GLU A 240 11.38 -12.66 -17.73
N ALA A 241 11.31 -11.42 -18.22
CA ALA A 241 12.25 -10.36 -17.85
C ALA A 241 12.20 -10.05 -16.34
N PHE A 242 10.99 -9.94 -15.76
CA PHE A 242 10.82 -9.75 -14.32
C PHE A 242 11.40 -10.91 -13.51
N LEU A 243 11.09 -12.15 -13.89
CA LEU A 243 11.58 -13.34 -13.19
C LEU A 243 13.10 -13.46 -13.28
N LYS A 244 13.69 -13.11 -14.43
CA LYS A 244 15.14 -13.07 -14.60
C LYS A 244 15.79 -12.04 -13.67
N ASP A 245 15.26 -10.81 -13.61
CA ASP A 245 15.77 -9.77 -12.72
C ASP A 245 15.59 -10.17 -11.25
N TRP A 246 14.47 -10.82 -10.90
CA TRP A 246 14.22 -11.34 -9.57
C TRP A 246 15.25 -12.39 -9.18
N GLN A 247 15.56 -13.33 -10.07
CA GLN A 247 16.58 -14.36 -9.84
C GLN A 247 17.96 -13.75 -9.66
N LEU A 248 18.33 -12.74 -10.46
CA LEU A 248 19.60 -12.03 -10.31
C LEU A 248 19.69 -11.31 -8.96
N ALA A 249 18.59 -10.70 -8.51
CA ALA A 249 18.54 -9.97 -7.25
C ALA A 249 18.56 -10.87 -5.99
N ASN A 250 18.14 -12.13 -6.14
CA ASN A 250 17.98 -13.10 -5.05
C ASN A 250 18.89 -14.34 -5.18
N ALA A 251 19.79 -14.36 -6.15
CA ALA A 251 20.79 -15.41 -6.27
C ALA A 251 21.67 -15.43 -5.01
N PRO A 252 22.01 -16.61 -4.48
CA PRO A 252 22.95 -16.70 -3.38
C PRO A 252 24.27 -16.06 -3.82
N LEU A 253 24.78 -15.12 -3.02
CA LEU A 253 26.10 -14.52 -3.25
C LEU A 253 27.10 -15.68 -3.34
N GLU A 254 27.71 -15.88 -4.51
CA GLU A 254 28.83 -16.80 -4.62
C GLU A 254 29.87 -16.33 -3.60
N THR A 255 30.09 -17.14 -2.58
CA THR A 255 31.12 -16.89 -1.58
C THR A 255 32.45 -16.89 -2.32
N GLU A 256 32.95 -15.69 -2.65
CA GLU A 256 34.33 -15.50 -3.07
C GLU A 256 35.19 -16.12 -1.99
N THR A 257 35.71 -17.31 -2.28
CA THR A 257 36.68 -18.00 -1.47
C THR A 257 37.93 -17.17 -1.62
N VAL A 258 38.12 -16.21 -0.70
CA VAL A 258 39.37 -15.46 -0.58
C VAL A 258 40.45 -16.49 -0.26
N GLN A 259 41.09 -17.02 -1.31
CA GLN A 259 42.35 -17.72 -1.20
C GLN A 259 43.36 -16.69 -0.70
N LYS A 260 43.53 -16.64 0.63
CA LYS A 260 44.71 -16.05 1.25
C LYS A 260 45.92 -16.89 0.82
N ASN A 261 46.66 -16.39 -0.16
CA ASN A 261 48.06 -16.76 -0.37
C ASN A 261 48.95 -15.90 0.53
#